data_AF-A0A0D7BF32-F1
#
_entry.id   AF-A0A0D7BF32-F1
#
_cell.length_a   1.000
_cell.length_b   1.000
_cell.length_c   1.000
_cell.angle_alpha   90.00
_cell.angle_beta   90.00
_cell.angle_gamma   90.00
#
_symmetry.space_group_name_H-M   'P 1'
#
loop_
_entity.id
_entity.type
_entity.pdbx_description
1 polymer ?
#
loop_
_entity_poly.entity_id
_entity_poly.type
_entity_poly.pdbx_seq_one_letter_code
_entity_poly.pdbx_strand_id
1 'polypeptide(L)'
;MNSLHLEDQVSSDFLFGRSKAHMLHLAGDTLSLTTHQVVSGMEPGEFARRREDAWNHLNVQCSLASVFVFGIMAFRPSDSVLKAIISAYQRNSVCSVLENRTRLDEIPALRLPIDCSLEVDLSQHNTPIFTRHPRTGDIVHHSYPYATLPRFTLPSTDPGLLGIAAYTFDRTTADYRDPCSLDIVQKFREIWDSDKIDEHCKLFHYRIPTPPSSPLRTPRGKQHALHKRRRVDDDQVKLSKRTSIAAAASTPRKRSRRVDSKRTAGPSSSRGETTGAMSSSLVTQASFPLIQKRKRLASQVHDCLSVQLAPSRKRPRKDLIAVGIPARTVYERAAKSKGRLL
;
A
#
# COMPACT_ATOMS: atom_id res chain seq x y z
N MET A 1 -3.29 18.52 17.50
CA MET A 1 -3.43 17.10 17.11
C MET A 1 -2.92 16.98 15.69
N ASN A 2 -1.95 16.11 15.41
CA ASN A 2 -1.45 15.90 14.05
C ASN A 2 -2.53 15.15 13.27
N SER A 3 -3.20 15.81 12.33
CA SER A 3 -4.15 15.11 11.45
C SER A 3 -3.38 14.24 10.47
N LEU A 4 -3.74 12.97 10.40
CA LEU A 4 -3.17 12.04 9.44
C LEU A 4 -3.69 12.36 8.03
N HIS A 5 -2.81 12.34 7.05
CA HIS A 5 -3.14 12.58 5.65
C HIS A 5 -3.74 11.33 5.02
N LEU A 6 -4.57 11.46 3.99
CA LEU A 6 -4.98 10.33 3.16
C LEU A 6 -3.95 10.06 2.06
N GLU A 7 -3.95 8.84 1.53
CA GLU A 7 -3.08 8.41 0.42
C GLU A 7 -3.19 9.28 -0.85
N ASP A 8 -4.34 9.92 -1.09
CA ASP A 8 -4.57 10.83 -2.22
C ASP A 8 -4.15 12.28 -1.94
N GLN A 9 -3.62 12.56 -0.75
CA GLN A 9 -3.18 13.88 -0.30
C GLN A 9 -1.68 14.09 -0.42
N VAL A 10 -0.99 13.24 -1.18
CA VAL A 10 0.40 13.43 -1.59
C VAL A 10 0.52 13.49 -3.11
N SER A 11 1.37 14.39 -3.62
CA SER A 11 1.55 14.66 -5.04
C SER A 11 3.00 15.08 -5.33
N SER A 12 3.48 14.87 -6.55
CA SER A 12 4.73 15.47 -7.05
C SER A 12 4.54 16.90 -7.60
N ASP A 13 3.30 17.38 -7.63
CA ASP A 13 2.91 18.73 -8.07
C ASP A 13 2.05 19.41 -7.00
N PHE A 14 2.13 20.75 -6.88
CA PHE A 14 1.27 21.55 -6.03
C PHE A 14 -0.19 21.55 -6.50
N LEU A 15 -0.47 21.12 -7.75
CA LEU A 15 -1.82 20.94 -8.25
C LEU A 15 -2.35 19.54 -7.90
N PHE A 16 -3.27 19.48 -6.93
CA PHE A 16 -3.98 18.25 -6.58
C PHE A 16 -5.14 18.00 -7.55
N GLY A 17 -5.00 16.94 -8.34
CA GLY A 17 -5.97 16.55 -9.36
C GLY A 17 -6.83 15.36 -8.93
N ARG A 18 -7.23 14.58 -9.94
CA ARG A 18 -7.92 13.30 -9.72
C ARG A 18 -6.92 12.26 -9.25
N SER A 19 -7.31 11.48 -8.25
CA SER A 19 -6.60 10.26 -7.87
C SER A 19 -6.89 9.14 -8.85
N LYS A 20 -5.98 8.17 -8.89
CA LYS A 20 -6.08 6.94 -9.67
C LYS A 20 -5.79 5.76 -8.74
N ALA A 21 -6.59 4.71 -8.87
CA ALA A 21 -6.32 3.44 -8.23
C ALA A 21 -5.05 2.83 -8.85
N HIS A 22 -4.05 2.60 -8.01
CA HIS A 22 -2.82 1.90 -8.32
C HIS A 22 -2.85 0.55 -7.61
N MET A 23 -2.76 -0.54 -8.38
CA MET A 23 -2.75 -1.89 -7.85
C MET A 23 -1.38 -2.21 -7.28
N LEU A 24 -1.32 -2.62 -6.01
CA LEU A 24 -0.06 -2.95 -5.34
C LEU A 24 0.61 -4.17 -5.96
N HIS A 25 -0.18 -5.24 -6.16
CA HIS A 25 0.32 -6.52 -6.65
C HIS A 25 -0.50 -6.98 -7.85
N LEU A 26 0.14 -7.02 -9.03
CA LEU A 26 -0.49 -7.41 -10.30
C LEU A 26 -0.57 -8.93 -10.47
N ALA A 27 0.48 -9.64 -10.08
CA ALA A 27 0.64 -11.08 -10.29
C ALA A 27 0.59 -11.83 -8.96
N GLY A 28 -0.25 -12.86 -8.91
CA GLY A 28 -0.54 -13.68 -7.73
C GLY A 28 0.54 -14.71 -7.36
N ASP A 29 1.58 -14.83 -8.17
CA ASP A 29 2.53 -15.96 -8.21
C ASP A 29 3.91 -15.63 -7.62
N THR A 30 4.13 -14.41 -7.16
CA THR A 30 5.38 -14.08 -6.47
C THR A 30 5.48 -14.84 -5.15
N LEU A 31 6.68 -15.30 -4.78
CA LEU A 31 6.91 -16.06 -3.55
C LEU A 31 6.39 -15.30 -2.30
N SER A 32 6.65 -14.00 -2.23
CA SER A 32 6.19 -13.14 -1.13
C SER A 32 4.67 -13.12 -1.00
N LEU A 33 3.97 -13.09 -2.13
CA LEU A 33 2.51 -13.00 -2.17
C LEU A 33 1.85 -14.36 -1.93
N THR A 34 2.39 -15.43 -2.50
CA THR A 34 1.96 -16.81 -2.17
C THR A 34 2.15 -17.07 -0.69
N THR A 35 3.30 -16.69 -0.14
CA THR A 35 3.56 -16.84 1.29
C THR A 35 2.58 -16.01 2.10
N HIS A 36 2.38 -14.73 1.76
CA HIS A 36 1.40 -13.88 2.41
C HIS A 36 0.03 -14.55 2.44
N GLN A 37 -0.49 -15.09 1.32
CA GLN A 37 -1.77 -15.79 1.30
C GLN A 37 -1.81 -16.94 2.32
N VAL A 38 -0.75 -17.75 2.38
CA VAL A 38 -0.63 -18.88 3.31
C VAL A 38 -0.65 -18.40 4.77
N VAL A 39 0.20 -17.43 5.14
CA VAL A 39 0.41 -17.03 6.55
C VAL A 39 -0.50 -15.89 7.03
N SER A 40 -1.28 -15.28 6.15
CA SER A 40 -2.36 -14.34 6.52
C SER A 40 -3.67 -15.03 6.87
N GLY A 41 -3.76 -16.36 6.69
CA GLY A 41 -4.99 -17.13 6.90
C GLY A 41 -6.00 -17.01 5.75
N MET A 42 -5.55 -16.59 4.55
CA MET A 42 -6.41 -16.56 3.37
C MET A 42 -6.69 -17.95 2.82
N GLU A 43 -7.84 -18.11 2.18
CA GLU A 43 -8.16 -19.35 1.47
C GLU A 43 -7.33 -19.50 0.17
N PRO A 44 -7.08 -20.74 -0.29
CA PRO A 44 -6.54 -21.00 -1.62
C PRO A 44 -7.26 -20.22 -2.74
N GLY A 45 -6.49 -19.42 -3.46
CA GLY A 45 -6.97 -18.59 -4.56
C GLY A 45 -7.80 -17.37 -4.15
N GLU A 46 -7.94 -17.07 -2.85
CA GLU A 46 -8.69 -15.90 -2.37
C GLU A 46 -8.10 -14.59 -2.92
N PHE A 47 -6.77 -14.46 -2.95
CA PHE A 47 -6.12 -13.28 -3.55
C PHE A 47 -6.52 -13.13 -5.01
N ALA A 48 -6.47 -14.20 -5.82
CA ALA A 48 -6.82 -14.14 -7.23
C ALA A 48 -8.29 -13.72 -7.45
N ARG A 49 -9.21 -14.18 -6.61
CA ARG A 49 -10.63 -13.78 -6.66
C ARG A 49 -10.85 -12.31 -6.28
N ARG A 50 -10.05 -11.80 -5.34
CA ARG A 50 -10.22 -10.48 -4.74
C ARG A 50 -9.18 -9.45 -5.21
N ARG A 51 -8.32 -9.79 -6.17
CA ARG A 51 -7.19 -8.93 -6.58
C ARG A 51 -7.62 -7.55 -7.06
N GLU A 52 -8.83 -7.45 -7.63
CA GLU A 52 -9.40 -6.21 -8.16
C GLU A 52 -10.13 -5.38 -7.08
N ASP A 53 -10.28 -5.93 -5.87
CA ASP A 53 -10.95 -5.24 -4.77
C ASP A 53 -10.05 -4.14 -4.17
N ALA A 54 -10.65 -3.23 -3.41
CA ALA A 54 -9.97 -2.06 -2.86
C ALA A 54 -8.78 -2.36 -1.92
N TRP A 55 -8.72 -3.55 -1.31
CA TRP A 55 -7.63 -3.92 -0.40
C TRP A 55 -6.27 -4.12 -1.08
N ASN A 56 -6.25 -4.36 -2.40
CA ASN A 56 -5.03 -4.44 -3.20
C ASN A 56 -4.76 -3.14 -3.99
N HIS A 57 -5.46 -2.05 -3.66
CA HIS A 57 -5.33 -0.76 -4.35
C HIS A 57 -4.89 0.36 -3.41
N LEU A 58 -4.13 1.30 -3.97
CA LEU A 58 -3.82 2.61 -3.41
C LEU A 58 -4.49 3.69 -4.28
N ASN A 59 -5.15 4.66 -3.68
CA ASN A 59 -5.64 5.84 -4.40
C ASN A 59 -4.57 6.94 -4.37
N VAL A 60 -3.71 6.96 -5.39
CA VAL A 60 -2.61 7.93 -5.48
C VAL A 60 -2.95 9.05 -6.46
N GLN A 61 -2.37 10.23 -6.27
CA GLN A 61 -2.46 11.30 -7.29
C GLN A 61 -1.83 10.81 -8.61
N CYS A 62 -2.43 11.17 -9.75
CA CYS A 62 -1.91 10.79 -11.07
C CYS A 62 -0.43 11.19 -11.27
N SER A 63 -0.01 12.30 -10.67
CA SER A 63 1.35 12.82 -10.69
C SER A 63 2.38 11.88 -10.03
N LEU A 64 1.93 11.00 -9.12
CA LEU A 64 2.76 9.99 -8.44
C LEU A 64 2.54 8.57 -8.96
N ALA A 65 1.54 8.32 -9.80
CA ALA A 65 1.21 6.96 -10.23
C ALA A 65 2.39 6.22 -10.86
N SER A 66 3.21 6.91 -11.68
CA SER A 66 4.43 6.32 -12.25
C SER A 66 5.49 6.01 -11.20
N VAL A 67 5.63 6.86 -10.18
CA VAL A 67 6.63 6.71 -9.11
C VAL A 67 6.38 5.42 -8.31
N PHE A 68 5.11 5.11 -8.01
CA PHE A 68 4.73 3.83 -7.38
C PHE A 68 4.94 2.64 -8.32
N VAL A 69 4.59 2.77 -9.61
CA VAL A 69 4.81 1.70 -10.62
C VAL A 69 6.28 1.32 -10.73
N PHE A 70 7.19 2.30 -10.64
CA PHE A 70 8.63 2.06 -10.70
C PHE A 70 9.25 1.65 -9.37
N GLY A 71 8.47 1.53 -8.29
CA GLY A 71 9.00 1.19 -6.96
C GLY A 71 9.93 2.26 -6.38
N ILE A 72 9.74 3.52 -6.75
CA ILE A 72 10.54 4.66 -6.24
C ILE A 72 9.95 5.20 -4.93
N MET A 73 8.68 4.87 -4.64
CA MET A 73 8.02 5.18 -3.38
C MET A 73 7.17 3.99 -2.93
N ALA A 74 6.99 3.88 -1.61
CA ALA A 74 6.07 2.91 -1.02
C ALA A 74 5.47 3.45 0.28
N PHE A 75 4.22 3.08 0.56
CA PHE A 75 3.65 3.27 1.89
C PHE A 75 4.12 2.13 2.80
N ARG A 76 4.82 2.49 3.88
CA ARG A 76 5.29 1.54 4.90
C ARG A 76 4.36 1.61 6.11
N PRO A 77 3.68 0.52 6.48
CA PRO A 77 2.93 0.47 7.72
C PRO A 77 3.82 0.80 8.92
N SER A 78 3.24 1.40 9.96
CA SER A 78 3.99 1.67 11.19
C SER A 78 4.61 0.41 11.79
N ASP A 79 5.73 0.57 12.51
CA ASP A 79 6.43 -0.56 13.13
C ASP A 79 5.52 -1.41 14.04
N SER A 80 4.56 -0.81 14.74
CA SER A 80 3.58 -1.56 15.53
C SER A 80 2.68 -2.46 14.68
N VAL A 81 2.27 -1.98 13.50
CA VAL A 81 1.48 -2.75 12.54
C VAL A 81 2.35 -3.86 11.93
N LEU A 82 3.58 -3.54 11.51
CA LEU A 82 4.52 -4.55 11.00
C LEU A 82 4.81 -5.65 12.04
N LYS A 83 4.98 -5.30 13.32
CA LYS A 83 5.15 -6.29 14.42
C LYS A 83 3.92 -7.19 14.55
N ALA A 84 2.72 -6.63 14.44
CA ALA A 84 1.48 -7.39 14.53
C ALA A 84 1.32 -8.34 13.32
N ILE A 85 1.65 -7.91 12.09
CA ILE A 85 1.67 -8.77 10.90
C ILE A 85 2.65 -9.93 11.10
N ILE A 86 3.89 -9.63 11.48
CA ILE A 86 4.94 -10.63 11.72
C ILE A 86 4.50 -11.64 12.79
N SER A 87 3.90 -11.16 13.88
CA SER A 87 3.40 -12.03 14.95
C SER A 87 2.28 -12.95 14.46
N ALA A 88 1.38 -12.44 13.62
CA ALA A 88 0.33 -13.23 12.99
C ALA A 88 0.92 -14.30 12.05
N TYR A 89 1.91 -13.92 11.24
CA TYR A 89 2.56 -14.84 10.31
C TYR A 89 3.30 -15.96 11.03
N GLN A 90 4.04 -15.64 12.08
CA GLN A 90 4.74 -16.63 12.91
C GLN A 90 3.78 -17.59 13.60
N ARG A 91 2.61 -17.11 14.03
CA ARG A 91 1.56 -17.98 14.60
C ARG A 91 0.96 -18.89 13.52
N ASN A 92 0.63 -18.34 12.36
CA ASN A 92 -0.01 -19.10 11.30
C ASN A 92 0.96 -20.08 10.60
N SER A 93 2.27 -19.81 10.60
CA SER A 93 3.29 -20.69 10.01
C SER A 93 3.53 -21.99 10.78
N VAL A 94 3.08 -22.08 12.04
CA VAL A 94 3.10 -23.34 12.80
C VAL A 94 1.78 -24.11 12.72
N CYS A 95 0.74 -23.52 12.10
CA CYS A 95 -0.57 -24.13 11.93
C CYS A 95 -0.70 -24.79 10.55
N SER A 96 -0.71 -26.12 10.51
CA SER A 96 -0.91 -26.89 9.27
C SER A 96 -2.35 -26.86 8.75
N VAL A 97 -3.32 -26.73 9.65
CA VAL A 97 -4.75 -26.68 9.34
C VAL A 97 -5.17 -25.22 9.11
N LEU A 98 -5.78 -24.94 7.95
CA LEU A 98 -6.16 -23.60 7.53
C LEU A 98 -7.18 -22.98 8.49
N GLU A 99 -8.14 -23.77 8.94
CA GLU A 99 -9.23 -23.38 9.84
C GLU A 99 -8.74 -22.93 11.22
N ASN A 100 -7.52 -23.31 11.60
CA ASN A 100 -6.88 -22.91 12.86
C ASN A 100 -6.02 -21.65 12.72
N ARG A 101 -5.90 -21.09 11.51
CA ARG A 101 -5.15 -19.85 11.27
C ARG A 101 -6.03 -18.65 11.59
N THR A 102 -5.44 -17.64 12.22
CA THR A 102 -6.14 -16.36 12.45
C THR A 102 -6.04 -15.52 11.19
N ARG A 103 -7.16 -15.04 10.66
CA ARG A 103 -7.11 -14.14 9.51
C ARG A 103 -6.53 -12.79 9.89
N LEU A 104 -5.78 -12.17 8.98
CA LEU A 104 -5.11 -10.90 9.23
C LEU A 104 -6.11 -9.76 9.52
N ASP A 105 -7.23 -9.74 8.81
CA ASP A 105 -8.33 -8.76 8.94
C ASP A 105 -9.13 -8.89 10.25
N GLU A 106 -9.06 -10.04 10.92
CA GLU A 106 -9.71 -10.27 12.22
C GLU A 106 -8.91 -9.70 13.40
N ILE A 107 -7.61 -9.52 13.23
CA ILE A 107 -6.69 -9.07 14.28
C ILE A 107 -6.93 -7.58 14.59
N PRO A 108 -7.31 -7.22 15.84
CA PRO A 108 -7.69 -5.84 16.17
C PRO A 108 -6.64 -4.78 15.82
N ALA A 109 -5.35 -5.08 16.00
CA ALA A 109 -4.25 -4.17 15.69
C ALA A 109 -4.01 -3.95 14.18
N LEU A 110 -4.63 -4.76 13.33
CA LEU A 110 -4.49 -4.74 11.88
C LEU A 110 -5.81 -4.34 11.18
N ARG A 111 -6.82 -3.96 11.96
CA ARG A 111 -8.07 -3.45 11.41
C ARG A 111 -7.85 -2.09 10.78
N LEU A 112 -8.49 -1.90 9.63
CA LEU A 112 -8.47 -0.65 8.90
C LEU A 112 -9.14 0.48 9.71
N PRO A 113 -8.66 1.72 9.56
CA PRO A 113 -7.60 2.15 8.65
C PRO A 113 -6.19 1.98 9.23
N ILE A 114 -5.16 1.91 8.36
CA ILE A 114 -3.77 1.66 8.77
C ILE A 114 -2.91 2.91 8.64
N ASP A 115 -2.14 3.20 9.69
CA ASP A 115 -1.18 4.30 9.68
C ASP A 115 0.15 3.89 9.02
N CYS A 116 0.58 4.70 8.05
CA CYS A 116 1.79 4.49 7.26
C CYS A 116 2.71 5.72 7.26
N SER A 117 3.99 5.50 7.02
CA SER A 117 4.93 6.49 6.46
C SER A 117 5.00 6.34 4.95
N LEU A 118 5.39 7.41 4.25
CA LEU A 118 5.76 7.34 2.84
C LEU A 118 7.27 7.23 2.76
N GLU A 119 7.77 6.09 2.29
CA GLU A 119 9.17 5.87 2.03
C GLU A 119 9.51 6.29 0.59
N VAL A 120 10.68 6.89 0.40
CA VAL A 120 11.11 7.47 -0.87
C VAL A 120 12.54 7.02 -1.17
N ASP A 121 12.78 6.48 -2.37
CA ASP A 121 14.13 6.13 -2.80
C ASP A 121 14.91 7.42 -3.10
N LEU A 122 15.71 7.84 -2.13
CA LEU A 122 16.50 9.07 -2.17
C LEU A 122 17.54 9.09 -3.31
N SER A 123 17.91 7.93 -3.86
CA SER A 123 18.84 7.84 -4.99
C SER A 123 18.16 8.13 -6.33
N GLN A 124 16.85 7.90 -6.42
CA GLN A 124 16.05 8.05 -7.64
C GLN A 124 15.10 9.25 -7.61
N HIS A 125 14.78 9.76 -6.42
CA HIS A 125 13.82 10.84 -6.24
C HIS A 125 14.40 11.97 -5.37
N ASN A 126 14.59 13.13 -5.99
CA ASN A 126 15.08 14.35 -5.33
C ASN A 126 14.19 15.58 -5.62
N THR A 127 13.09 15.39 -6.34
CA THR A 127 12.12 16.45 -6.65
C THR A 127 11.20 16.71 -5.45
N PRO A 128 10.69 17.93 -5.26
CA PRO A 128 9.77 18.20 -4.16
C PRO A 128 8.53 17.30 -4.14
N ILE A 129 8.08 17.01 -2.92
CA ILE A 129 6.80 16.33 -2.67
C ILE A 129 5.87 17.34 -2.01
N PHE A 130 4.63 17.41 -2.48
CA PHE A 130 3.60 18.26 -1.93
C PHE A 130 2.59 17.41 -1.17
N THR A 131 2.19 17.88 0.01
CA THR A 131 1.06 17.27 0.75
C THR A 131 -0.04 18.29 0.97
N ARG A 132 -1.29 17.85 0.88
CA ARG A 132 -2.47 18.69 1.13
C ARG A 132 -3.06 18.33 2.48
N HIS A 133 -3.14 19.30 3.39
CA HIS A 133 -3.70 19.08 4.71
C HIS A 133 -5.19 18.69 4.60
N PRO A 134 -5.65 17.60 5.25
CA PRO A 134 -7.00 17.05 5.04
C PRO A 134 -8.14 18.01 5.40
N ARG A 135 -7.93 18.86 6.41
CA ARG A 135 -8.96 19.80 6.91
C ARG A 135 -8.89 21.20 6.31
N THR A 136 -7.72 21.83 6.32
CA THR A 136 -7.54 23.21 5.84
C THR A 136 -7.38 23.28 4.33
N GLY A 137 -6.94 22.20 3.69
CA GLY A 137 -6.57 22.20 2.28
C GLY A 137 -5.21 22.87 2.01
N ASP A 138 -4.48 23.30 3.05
CA ASP A 138 -3.18 23.93 2.90
C ASP A 138 -2.18 22.96 2.28
N ILE A 139 -1.39 23.48 1.34
CA ILE A 139 -0.39 22.68 0.64
C ILE A 139 0.96 22.94 1.29
N VAL A 140 1.57 21.87 1.78
CA VAL A 140 2.91 21.88 2.37
C VAL A 140 3.90 21.29 1.38
N HIS A 141 5.00 21.99 1.19
CA HIS A 141 6.10 21.58 0.33
C HIS A 141 7.19 20.89 1.16
N HIS A 142 7.58 19.68 0.75
CA HIS A 142 8.61 18.87 1.39
C HIS A 142 9.80 18.71 0.44
N SER A 143 10.96 19.18 0.88
CA SER A 143 12.22 19.06 0.12
C SER A 143 13.02 17.86 0.57
N TYR A 144 13.81 17.30 -0.35
CA TYR A 144 14.82 16.28 -0.08
C TYR A 144 15.72 16.68 1.11
N PRO A 145 16.02 15.78 2.07
CA PRO A 145 15.72 14.33 2.13
C PRO A 145 14.38 13.99 2.80
N TYR A 146 13.38 14.87 2.69
CA TYR A 146 11.98 14.64 3.10
C TYR A 146 11.75 14.31 4.58
N ALA A 147 12.60 14.82 5.48
CA ALA A 147 12.52 14.57 6.92
C ALA A 147 11.21 15.03 7.61
N THR A 148 10.36 15.79 6.90
CA THR A 148 9.12 16.38 7.43
C THR A 148 7.86 15.81 6.80
N LEU A 149 7.94 14.70 6.04
CA LEU A 149 6.75 14.07 5.48
C LEU A 149 5.76 13.69 6.59
N PRO A 150 4.46 13.97 6.42
CA PRO A 150 3.47 13.59 7.39
C PRO A 150 3.24 12.08 7.36
N ARG A 151 2.48 11.59 8.34
CA ARG A 151 1.96 10.23 8.33
C ARG A 151 0.66 10.17 7.55
N PHE A 152 0.44 9.02 6.93
CA PHE A 152 -0.71 8.73 6.09
C PHE A 152 -1.60 7.67 6.73
N THR A 153 -2.89 7.73 6.44
CA THR A 153 -3.89 6.75 6.84
C THR A 153 -4.48 6.14 5.58
N LEU A 154 -4.35 4.82 5.46
CA LEU A 154 -4.84 4.06 4.31
C LEU A 154 -6.14 3.36 4.73
N PRO A 155 -7.29 3.72 4.12
CA PRO A 155 -8.60 3.32 4.62
C PRO A 155 -9.02 1.91 4.23
N SER A 156 -8.48 1.39 3.12
CA SER A 156 -9.00 0.18 2.49
C SER A 156 -7.93 -0.88 2.25
N THR A 157 -6.65 -0.49 2.18
CA THR A 157 -5.55 -1.33 1.72
C THR A 157 -5.07 -2.29 2.79
N ASP A 158 -4.87 -3.56 2.43
CA ASP A 158 -4.47 -4.58 3.39
C ASP A 158 -3.06 -4.37 3.95
N PRO A 159 -2.90 -4.44 5.28
CA PRO A 159 -1.62 -4.17 5.93
C PRO A 159 -0.52 -5.16 5.52
N GLY A 160 -0.87 -6.42 5.23
CA GLY A 160 0.09 -7.41 4.75
C GLY A 160 0.58 -7.11 3.34
N LEU A 161 -0.32 -6.75 2.42
CA LEU A 161 0.05 -6.34 1.06
C LEU A 161 0.92 -5.07 1.06
N LEU A 162 0.63 -4.11 1.95
CA LEU A 162 1.50 -2.95 2.19
C LEU A 162 2.87 -3.35 2.73
N GLY A 163 2.91 -4.31 3.66
CA GLY A 163 4.18 -4.87 4.17
C GLY A 163 5.04 -5.48 3.06
N ILE A 164 4.43 -6.23 2.13
CA ILE A 164 5.13 -6.79 0.96
C ILE A 164 5.63 -5.69 0.03
N ALA A 165 4.82 -4.66 -0.23
CA ALA A 165 5.21 -3.53 -1.06
C ALA A 165 6.41 -2.77 -0.45
N ALA A 166 6.37 -2.50 0.86
CA ALA A 166 7.47 -1.87 1.59
C ALA A 166 8.75 -2.72 1.57
N TYR A 167 8.63 -4.05 1.73
CA TYR A 167 9.77 -4.96 1.60
C TYR A 167 10.37 -4.97 0.19
N THR A 168 9.52 -4.98 -0.83
CA THR A 168 9.95 -4.98 -2.22
C THR A 168 10.69 -3.70 -2.54
N PHE A 169 10.12 -2.56 -2.11
CA PHE A 169 10.74 -1.25 -2.18
C PHE A 169 12.14 -1.23 -1.55
N ASP A 170 12.26 -1.64 -0.29
CA ASP A 170 13.52 -1.65 0.46
C ASP A 170 14.62 -2.44 -0.27
N ARG A 171 14.27 -3.61 -0.82
CA ARG A 171 15.20 -4.44 -1.61
C ARG A 171 15.64 -3.82 -2.94
N THR A 172 14.84 -2.96 -3.54
CA THR A 172 15.12 -2.36 -4.84
C THR A 172 15.88 -1.03 -4.75
N THR A 173 15.90 -0.39 -3.58
CA THR A 173 16.62 0.87 -3.42
C THR A 173 18.13 0.69 -3.52
N ALA A 174 18.81 1.61 -4.22
CA ALA A 174 20.26 1.52 -4.47
C ALA A 174 21.10 1.62 -3.19
N ASP A 175 20.53 2.20 -2.14
CA ASP A 175 21.11 2.30 -0.80
C ASP A 175 20.91 1.03 0.05
N TYR A 176 20.61 -0.12 -0.57
CA TYR A 176 20.75 -1.45 0.03
C TYR A 176 22.24 -1.75 0.33
N ARG A 177 22.86 -0.90 1.15
CA ARG A 177 24.06 -1.22 1.93
C ARG A 177 23.56 -2.11 3.05
N ASP A 178 24.04 -3.34 3.04
CA ASP A 178 23.97 -4.36 4.09
C ASP A 178 22.69 -4.27 4.96
N PRO A 179 21.63 -5.04 4.64
CA PRO A 179 20.33 -4.89 5.26
C PRO A 179 20.49 -4.82 6.77
N CYS A 180 20.09 -3.70 7.36
CA CYS A 180 20.12 -3.57 8.80
C CYS A 180 19.26 -4.71 9.36
N SER A 181 19.87 -5.68 10.04
CA SER A 181 19.17 -6.84 10.61
C SER A 181 18.09 -6.43 11.63
N LEU A 182 18.12 -5.18 12.08
CA LEU A 182 17.14 -4.59 12.97
C LEU A 182 15.94 -3.97 12.23
N ASP A 183 15.99 -3.83 10.90
CA ASP A 183 14.82 -3.38 10.15
C ASP A 183 13.76 -4.50 10.19
N ILE A 184 12.63 -4.14 10.79
CA ILE A 184 11.47 -5.00 10.90
C ILE A 184 10.95 -5.51 9.55
N VAL A 185 11.12 -4.74 8.48
CA VAL A 185 10.70 -5.15 7.13
C VAL A 185 11.54 -6.35 6.63
N GLN A 186 12.80 -6.47 7.05
CA GLN A 186 13.62 -7.62 6.70
C GLN A 186 13.19 -8.92 7.39
N LYS A 187 12.47 -8.84 8.51
CA LYS A 187 11.94 -10.04 9.19
C LYS A 187 10.88 -10.79 8.38
N PHE A 188 10.27 -10.14 7.39
CA PHE A 188 9.41 -10.84 6.43
C PHE A 188 10.19 -11.91 5.67
N ARG A 189 11.45 -11.63 5.31
CA ARG A 189 12.32 -12.59 4.63
C ARG A 189 12.55 -13.83 5.48
N GLU A 190 12.89 -13.67 6.76
CA GLU A 190 13.15 -14.79 7.66
C GLU A 190 11.95 -15.75 7.76
N ILE A 191 10.74 -15.19 7.74
CA ILE A 191 9.50 -15.96 7.73
C ILE A 191 9.35 -16.68 6.39
N TRP A 192 9.41 -15.92 5.29
CA TRP A 192 9.16 -16.42 3.94
C TRP A 192 10.16 -17.46 3.45
N ASP A 193 11.40 -17.37 3.92
CA ASP A 193 12.47 -18.32 3.59
C ASP A 193 12.47 -19.55 4.53
N SER A 194 11.50 -19.67 5.44
CA SER A 194 11.43 -20.83 6.35
C SER A 194 10.88 -22.08 5.66
N ASP A 195 11.55 -23.22 5.88
CA ASP A 195 11.16 -24.52 5.30
C ASP A 195 9.70 -24.91 5.60
N LYS A 196 9.19 -24.52 6.77
CA LYS A 196 7.80 -24.76 7.20
C LYS A 196 6.79 -24.10 6.25
N ILE A 197 7.11 -22.91 5.76
CA ILE A 197 6.25 -22.20 4.83
C ILE A 197 6.29 -22.84 3.45
N ASP A 198 7.46 -23.29 2.99
CA ASP A 198 7.58 -23.96 1.69
C ASP A 198 6.65 -25.18 1.59
N GLU A 199 6.57 -25.99 2.65
CA GLU A 199 5.61 -27.10 2.75
C GLU A 199 4.15 -26.63 2.65
N HIS A 200 3.79 -25.55 3.35
CA HIS A 200 2.45 -25.00 3.28
C HIS A 200 2.11 -24.40 1.92
N CYS A 201 3.07 -23.73 1.27
CA CYS A 201 2.92 -23.18 -0.08
C CYS A 201 2.66 -24.29 -1.10
N LYS A 202 3.37 -25.42 -1.02
CA LYS A 202 3.11 -26.60 -1.86
C LYS A 202 1.66 -27.07 -1.75
N LEU A 203 1.17 -27.26 -0.52
CA LEU A 203 -0.23 -27.67 -0.28
C LEU A 203 -1.24 -26.64 -0.78
N PHE A 204 -0.91 -25.36 -0.69
CA PHE A 204 -1.76 -24.27 -1.14
C PHE A 204 -1.99 -24.33 -2.67
N HIS A 205 -0.95 -24.63 -3.44
CA HIS A 205 -1.06 -24.78 -4.90
C HIS A 205 -1.87 -26.01 -5.32
N TYR A 206 -1.72 -27.14 -4.63
CA TYR A 206 -2.47 -28.37 -4.96
C TYR A 206 -3.97 -28.26 -4.74
N ARG A 207 -4.42 -27.33 -3.88
CA ARG A 207 -5.84 -27.14 -3.55
C ARG A 207 -6.56 -26.13 -4.45
N ILE A 208 -5.87 -25.44 -5.34
CA ILE A 208 -6.55 -24.56 -6.31
C ILE A 208 -7.36 -25.49 -7.22
N PRO A 209 -8.71 -25.49 -7.15
CA PRO A 209 -9.51 -26.35 -8.00
C PRO A 209 -9.17 -25.97 -9.42
N THR A 210 -8.67 -26.93 -10.21
CA THR A 210 -8.54 -26.74 -11.65
C THR A 210 -9.89 -26.22 -12.13
N PRO A 211 -9.97 -25.02 -12.75
CA PRO A 211 -11.23 -24.51 -13.25
C PRO A 211 -11.89 -25.64 -14.03
N PRO A 212 -13.16 -26.02 -13.73
CA PRO A 212 -13.79 -27.16 -14.37
C PRO A 212 -13.56 -27.00 -15.86
N SER A 213 -12.79 -27.92 -16.44
CA SER A 213 -12.31 -27.82 -17.80
C SER A 213 -13.51 -27.49 -18.66
N SER A 214 -13.54 -26.28 -19.22
CA SER A 214 -14.66 -25.77 -19.99
C SER A 214 -15.13 -26.91 -20.88
N PRO A 215 -16.41 -27.34 -20.80
CA PRO A 215 -16.86 -28.52 -21.53
C PRO A 215 -16.42 -28.36 -22.97
N LEU A 216 -15.66 -29.35 -23.45
CA LEU A 216 -15.04 -29.36 -24.77
C LEU A 216 -16.10 -28.82 -25.74
N ARG A 217 -15.88 -27.61 -26.28
CA ARG A 217 -16.79 -27.03 -27.26
C ARG A 217 -16.75 -27.99 -28.44
N THR A 218 -17.70 -28.92 -28.47
CA THR A 218 -17.93 -29.78 -29.63
C THR A 218 -18.03 -28.83 -30.83
N PRO A 219 -17.28 -29.09 -31.92
CA PRO A 219 -17.32 -28.24 -33.09
C PRO A 219 -18.78 -28.12 -33.51
N ARG A 220 -19.36 -26.94 -33.30
CA ARG A 220 -20.76 -26.66 -33.58
C ARG A 220 -20.91 -26.82 -35.09
N GLY A 221 -21.43 -27.98 -35.49
CA GLY A 221 -21.73 -28.27 -36.89
C GLY A 221 -22.49 -27.10 -37.48
N LYS A 222 -22.07 -26.67 -38.67
CA LYS A 222 -22.72 -25.64 -39.46
C LYS A 222 -24.18 -26.03 -39.69
N GLN A 223 -25.07 -25.59 -38.81
CA GLN A 223 -26.50 -25.68 -39.08
C GLN A 223 -26.85 -24.53 -40.03
N HIS A 224 -27.15 -24.93 -41.26
CA HIS A 224 -27.73 -24.08 -42.29
C HIS A 224 -29.01 -23.43 -41.76
N ALA A 225 -29.05 -22.10 -41.78
CA ALA A 225 -30.24 -21.33 -41.52
C ALA A 225 -31.24 -21.52 -42.67
N LEU A 226 -32.40 -22.12 -42.36
CA LEU A 226 -33.54 -22.17 -43.27
C LEU A 226 -34.82 -21.81 -42.51
N HIS A 227 -35.31 -20.59 -42.75
CA HIS A 227 -36.69 -20.10 -42.58
C HIS A 227 -37.31 -20.21 -41.14
N LYS A 228 -38.35 -19.50 -40.71
CA LYS A 228 -39.42 -18.76 -41.37
C LYS A 228 -40.04 -17.80 -40.34
N ARG A 229 -40.37 -16.61 -40.83
CA ARG A 229 -41.22 -15.56 -40.28
C ARG A 229 -42.49 -16.11 -39.59
N ARG A 230 -42.87 -15.60 -38.41
CA ARG A 230 -44.28 -15.33 -38.08
C ARG A 230 -44.38 -14.17 -37.09
N ARG A 231 -44.84 -13.02 -37.62
CA ARG A 231 -45.46 -11.94 -36.86
C ARG A 231 -46.80 -12.42 -36.32
N VAL A 232 -47.12 -12.07 -35.08
CA VAL A 232 -48.49 -11.83 -34.60
C VAL A 232 -48.41 -10.63 -33.66
N ASP A 233 -48.99 -9.51 -34.12
CA ASP A 233 -49.56 -8.45 -33.29
C ASP A 233 -50.60 -9.06 -32.35
N ASP A 234 -50.63 -8.67 -31.08
CA ASP A 234 -51.75 -7.88 -30.56
C ASP A 234 -51.56 -7.50 -29.10
N ASP A 235 -51.73 -6.20 -28.87
CA ASP A 235 -52.59 -5.59 -27.85
C ASP A 235 -52.34 -5.72 -26.32
N GLN A 236 -52.27 -4.49 -25.78
CA GLN A 236 -52.91 -3.99 -24.56
C GLN A 236 -52.20 -4.01 -23.19
N VAL A 237 -51.90 -2.77 -22.78
CA VAL A 237 -52.33 -2.10 -21.53
C VAL A 237 -52.02 -2.81 -20.21
N LYS A 238 -51.09 -2.21 -19.43
CA LYS A 238 -51.38 -1.77 -18.05
C LYS A 238 -50.29 -0.87 -17.47
N LEU A 239 -50.59 0.41 -17.45
CA LEU A 239 -49.97 1.44 -16.62
C LEU A 239 -50.12 1.08 -15.14
N SER A 240 -49.00 0.79 -14.47
CA SER A 240 -48.97 0.66 -13.01
C SER A 240 -48.58 1.99 -12.39
N LYS A 241 -49.60 2.66 -11.83
CA LYS A 241 -49.49 3.87 -11.00
C LYS A 241 -48.63 3.56 -9.77
N ARG A 242 -47.49 4.23 -9.62
CA ARG A 242 -46.75 4.27 -8.35
C ARG A 242 -47.05 5.61 -7.67
N THR A 243 -47.82 5.53 -6.58
CA THR A 243 -48.14 6.62 -5.68
C THR A 243 -46.87 7.07 -4.98
N SER A 244 -46.39 8.29 -5.29
CA SER A 244 -45.33 8.96 -4.55
C SER A 244 -45.96 9.92 -3.56
N ILE A 245 -45.78 9.65 -2.27
CA ILE A 245 -46.25 10.46 -1.15
C ILE A 245 -45.35 11.70 -1.07
N ALA A 246 -45.99 12.86 -1.13
CA ALA A 246 -45.38 14.15 -0.83
C ALA A 246 -45.25 14.31 0.69
N ALA A 247 -44.07 14.73 1.15
CA ALA A 247 -43.89 15.41 2.43
C ALA A 247 -43.18 16.73 2.15
N ALA A 248 -43.92 17.81 2.39
CA ALA A 248 -43.45 19.18 2.30
C ALA A 248 -42.71 19.56 3.59
N ALA A 249 -41.56 20.23 3.47
CA ALA A 249 -41.11 21.22 4.44
C ALA A 249 -39.99 22.09 3.85
N SER A 250 -40.39 23.31 3.48
CA SER A 250 -39.76 24.60 3.72
C SER A 250 -38.25 24.83 3.44
N THR A 251 -38.02 25.69 2.45
CA THR A 251 -36.83 26.54 2.31
C THR A 251 -36.80 27.63 3.40
N PRO A 252 -35.62 28.24 3.63
CA PRO A 252 -35.54 29.67 3.33
C PRO A 252 -34.32 30.03 2.49
N ARG A 253 -34.63 30.80 1.43
CA ARG A 253 -33.75 31.65 0.65
C ARG A 253 -32.82 32.49 1.54
N LYS A 254 -31.53 32.56 1.20
CA LYS A 254 -30.77 33.81 1.28
C LYS A 254 -30.05 34.08 -0.03
N ARG A 255 -30.17 35.35 -0.40
CA ARG A 255 -29.89 36.02 -1.67
C ARG A 255 -28.52 36.71 -1.58
N SER A 256 -27.97 37.07 -2.74
CA SER A 256 -26.88 38.06 -2.95
C SER A 256 -25.46 37.46 -2.89
N ARG A 257 -24.54 37.68 -3.84
CA ARG A 257 -24.33 38.90 -4.63
C ARG A 257 -23.57 38.57 -5.93
N ARG A 258 -24.08 39.08 -7.06
CA ARG A 258 -23.35 39.25 -8.33
C ARG A 258 -22.22 40.26 -8.12
N VAL A 259 -21.04 39.96 -8.66
CA VAL A 259 -20.09 40.98 -9.11
C VAL A 259 -19.67 40.62 -10.53
N ASP A 260 -20.06 41.50 -11.45
CA ASP A 260 -19.62 41.53 -12.84
C ASP A 260 -18.14 41.93 -12.90
N SER A 261 -17.37 41.31 -13.79
CA SER A 261 -16.08 41.83 -14.25
C SER A 261 -15.87 41.50 -15.72
N LYS A 262 -16.43 42.40 -16.53
CA LYS A 262 -15.77 43.12 -17.63
C LYS A 262 -14.70 42.35 -18.44
N ARG A 263 -15.19 41.70 -19.50
CA ARG A 263 -14.73 41.72 -20.90
C ARG A 263 -13.43 42.51 -21.18
N THR A 264 -12.43 41.83 -21.72
CA THR A 264 -11.42 42.42 -22.63
C THR A 264 -11.22 41.46 -23.80
N ALA A 265 -11.41 41.99 -25.01
CA ALA A 265 -11.25 41.29 -26.29
C ALA A 265 -9.76 41.14 -26.63
N GLY A 266 -9.30 39.94 -27.00
CA GLY A 266 -8.91 39.57 -28.38
C GLY A 266 -7.39 39.32 -28.47
N PRO A 267 -6.82 38.80 -29.58
CA PRO A 267 -7.40 38.06 -30.70
C PRO A 267 -6.68 36.71 -31.02
N SER A 268 -7.42 35.83 -31.70
CA SER A 268 -7.04 34.82 -32.72
C SER A 268 -5.60 34.27 -32.84
N SER A 269 -5.45 32.94 -32.88
CA SER A 269 -4.66 32.25 -33.93
C SER A 269 -4.99 30.75 -34.06
N SER A 270 -5.35 30.35 -35.30
CA SER A 270 -5.17 29.05 -36.01
C SER A 270 -5.07 27.74 -35.17
N ARG A 271 -6.02 26.80 -35.23
CA ARG A 271 -6.42 25.90 -36.34
C ARG A 271 -5.23 25.09 -36.91
N GLY A 272 -5.07 23.87 -36.41
CA GLY A 272 -4.25 22.80 -36.99
C GLY A 272 -4.99 21.47 -36.82
N GLU A 273 -5.37 20.89 -37.95
CA GLU A 273 -6.17 19.68 -38.10
C GLU A 273 -5.48 18.43 -37.56
N THR A 274 -6.28 17.51 -37.01
CA THR A 274 -5.89 16.19 -36.57
C THR A 274 -6.53 15.15 -37.49
N THR A 275 -5.73 14.49 -38.31
CA THR A 275 -6.05 13.17 -38.87
C THR A 275 -4.79 12.33 -38.84
N GLY A 276 -4.82 11.25 -38.06
CA GLY A 276 -3.68 10.37 -37.86
C GLY A 276 -4.10 9.13 -37.08
N ALA A 277 -4.80 8.23 -37.75
CA ALA A 277 -4.95 6.86 -37.32
C ALA A 277 -3.58 6.16 -37.36
N MET A 278 -3.25 5.35 -36.35
CA MET A 278 -2.76 3.97 -36.48
C MET A 278 -2.01 3.49 -35.23
N SER A 279 -2.25 2.21 -34.96
CA SER A 279 -1.30 1.20 -34.46
C SER A 279 -0.96 1.16 -32.97
N SER A 280 -1.65 0.21 -32.34
CA SER A 280 -1.13 -0.74 -31.37
C SER A 280 0.34 -1.11 -31.62
N SER A 281 1.22 -0.91 -30.64
CA SER A 281 2.53 -1.55 -30.62
C SER A 281 2.91 -2.01 -29.22
N LEU A 282 3.52 -3.20 -29.24
CA LEU A 282 4.01 -4.04 -28.18
C LEU A 282 4.92 -3.30 -27.19
N VAL A 283 4.76 -3.62 -25.91
CA VAL A 283 5.67 -3.25 -24.82
C VAL A 283 6.97 -4.02 -25.03
N THR A 284 7.96 -3.34 -25.62
CA THR A 284 9.35 -3.80 -25.66
C THR A 284 10.04 -3.35 -24.37
N GLN A 285 10.53 -4.31 -23.57
CA GLN A 285 11.44 -4.08 -22.47
C GLN A 285 12.68 -3.31 -22.96
N ALA A 286 12.83 -2.06 -22.55
CA ALA A 286 14.05 -1.31 -22.74
C ALA A 286 15.06 -1.73 -21.66
N SER A 287 16.08 -2.48 -22.07
CA SER A 287 17.30 -2.71 -21.32
C SER A 287 18.14 -1.44 -21.32
N PHE A 288 18.35 -0.85 -20.15
CA PHE A 288 19.26 0.29 -20.00
C PHE A 288 20.72 -0.19 -19.84
N PRO A 289 21.70 0.53 -20.42
CA PRO A 289 23.10 0.15 -20.35
C PRO A 289 23.71 0.44 -18.96
N LEU A 290 24.49 -0.52 -18.48
CA LEU A 290 25.34 -0.44 -17.31
C LEU A 290 26.28 0.78 -17.39
N ILE A 291 26.08 1.76 -16.51
CA ILE A 291 27.04 2.84 -16.27
C ILE A 291 28.28 2.25 -15.60
N GLN A 292 29.41 2.29 -16.32
CA GLN A 292 30.71 1.83 -15.84
C GLN A 292 31.21 2.73 -14.69
N LYS A 293 31.58 2.09 -13.58
CA LYS A 293 32.19 2.70 -12.39
C LYS A 293 33.52 3.38 -12.75
N ARG A 294 33.62 4.69 -12.54
CA ARG A 294 34.91 5.41 -12.53
C ARG A 294 35.73 5.01 -11.29
N LYS A 295 36.90 4.43 -11.56
CA LYS A 295 38.00 4.19 -10.61
C LYS A 295 38.48 5.53 -10.03
N ARG A 296 38.38 5.74 -8.72
CA ARG A 296 39.12 6.81 -8.03
C ARG A 296 40.54 6.31 -7.74
N LEU A 297 41.51 7.03 -8.28
CA LEU A 297 42.92 6.92 -7.93
C LEU A 297 43.13 7.42 -6.50
N ALA A 298 43.82 6.62 -5.69
CA ALA A 298 44.36 7.02 -4.40
C ALA A 298 45.49 8.03 -4.65
N SER A 299 45.42 9.19 -3.99
CA SER A 299 46.55 10.10 -3.89
C SER A 299 46.99 10.15 -2.44
N GLN A 300 48.23 9.74 -2.26
CA GLN A 300 49.04 9.65 -1.07
C GLN A 300 49.69 11.03 -0.85
N VAL A 301 49.49 11.66 0.31
CA VAL A 301 50.35 12.76 0.78
C VAL A 301 50.60 12.59 2.27
N HIS A 302 51.89 12.65 2.60
CA HIS A 302 52.53 12.54 3.90
C HIS A 302 52.18 13.69 4.87
N ASP A 303 52.16 13.31 6.15
CA ASP A 303 52.69 13.96 7.36
C ASP A 303 52.74 15.49 7.47
N CYS A 304 52.14 16.01 8.54
CA CYS A 304 52.83 16.90 9.46
C CYS A 304 52.15 16.99 10.83
N LEU A 305 52.97 16.78 11.87
CA LEU A 305 52.69 16.94 13.29
C LEU A 305 52.29 18.38 13.63
N SER A 306 51.30 18.57 14.50
CA SER A 306 51.41 19.55 15.60
C SER A 306 50.47 19.22 16.76
N VAL A 307 51.09 19.00 17.90
CA VAL A 307 50.51 18.87 19.23
C VAL A 307 49.95 20.23 19.66
N GLN A 308 48.67 20.30 20.05
CA GLN A 308 48.19 21.26 21.05
C GLN A 308 47.14 20.60 21.93
N LEU A 309 47.54 20.33 23.18
CA LEU A 309 46.63 20.03 24.28
C LEU A 309 45.76 21.25 24.58
N ALA A 310 44.44 21.08 24.53
CA ALA A 310 43.48 22.03 25.07
C ALA A 310 42.98 21.59 26.47
N PRO A 311 42.71 22.54 27.38
CA PRO A 311 42.49 22.25 28.80
C PRO A 311 41.09 21.67 29.08
N SER A 312 41.06 20.65 29.94
CA SER A 312 39.85 20.01 30.44
C SER A 312 39.06 20.96 31.34
N ARG A 313 37.97 21.53 30.82
CA ARG A 313 36.96 22.22 31.64
C ARG A 313 36.19 21.19 32.47
N LYS A 314 36.39 21.25 33.78
CA LYS A 314 35.62 20.53 34.81
C LYS A 314 34.13 20.85 34.66
N ARG A 315 33.32 19.82 34.38
CA ARG A 315 31.85 19.91 34.45
C ARG A 315 31.41 19.94 35.93
N PRO A 316 30.49 20.82 36.34
CA PRO A 316 29.90 20.77 37.66
C PRO A 316 29.02 19.52 37.80
N ARG A 317 29.28 18.78 38.87
CA ARG A 317 28.55 17.59 39.33
C ARG A 317 27.14 18.04 39.69
N LYS A 318 26.13 17.52 38.97
CA LYS A 318 24.72 17.75 39.28
C LYS A 318 24.27 16.63 40.21
N ASP A 319 23.82 17.00 41.40
CA ASP A 319 23.39 16.10 42.45
C ASP A 319 22.22 15.22 41.97
N LEU A 320 22.40 13.91 42.15
CA LEU A 320 21.38 12.90 41.91
C LEU A 320 20.39 12.95 43.08
N ILE A 321 19.16 13.36 42.79
CA ILE A 321 18.02 13.20 43.70
C ILE A 321 17.73 11.70 43.81
N ALA A 322 17.87 11.17 45.03
CA ALA A 322 17.51 9.81 45.38
C ALA A 322 16.00 9.62 45.22
N VAL A 323 15.58 8.95 44.15
CA VAL A 323 14.20 8.46 43.98
C VAL A 323 14.08 7.14 44.72
N GLY A 324 13.23 7.13 45.75
CA GLY A 324 12.96 5.97 46.59
C GLY A 324 12.41 4.79 45.79
N ILE A 325 13.01 3.62 46.04
CA ILE A 325 12.59 2.33 45.52
C ILE A 325 11.31 1.91 46.27
N PRO A 326 10.15 1.71 45.60
CA PRO A 326 8.99 1.12 46.26
C PRO A 326 9.24 -0.36 46.55
N ALA A 327 8.88 -0.75 47.78
CA ALA A 327 9.06 -2.08 48.33
C ALA A 327 8.37 -3.18 47.49
N ARG A 328 9.08 -4.29 47.34
CA ARG A 328 8.59 -5.56 46.75
C ARG A 328 7.31 -6.02 47.46
N THR A 329 6.24 -6.19 46.70
CA THR A 329 5.11 -7.02 47.11
C THR A 329 5.48 -8.50 46.96
N VAL A 330 5.44 -9.22 48.08
CA VAL A 330 5.56 -10.67 48.16
C VAL A 330 4.19 -11.26 47.84
N TYR A 331 4.07 -12.03 46.76
CA TYR A 331 2.89 -12.86 46.53
C TYR A 331 3.06 -14.19 47.28
N GLU A 332 2.18 -14.42 48.24
CA GLU A 332 1.99 -15.72 48.90
C GLU A 332 1.63 -16.80 47.88
N ARG A 333 2.33 -17.94 47.96
CA ARG A 333 1.96 -19.18 47.26
C ARG A 333 0.75 -19.80 47.95
N ALA A 334 -0.39 -19.81 47.28
CA ALA A 334 -1.49 -20.71 47.64
C ALA A 334 -1.10 -22.15 47.26
N ALA A 335 -1.01 -23.00 48.28
CA ALA A 335 -0.81 -24.44 48.15
C ALA A 335 -2.13 -25.19 48.38
N LYS A 336 -2.24 -26.35 47.71
CA LYS A 336 -3.12 -27.51 47.98
C LYS A 336 -4.59 -27.40 47.59
N SER A 337 -5.00 -28.32 46.71
CA SER A 337 -5.76 -29.50 47.17
C SER A 337 -5.71 -30.65 46.16
N LYS A 338 -5.25 -31.80 46.64
CA LYS A 338 -5.39 -33.13 46.03
C LYS A 338 -6.88 -33.53 46.05
N GLY A 339 -7.43 -33.92 44.91
CA GLY A 339 -8.70 -34.64 44.82
C GLY A 339 -8.45 -36.07 44.34
N ARG A 340 -8.89 -37.04 45.15
CA ARG A 340 -8.73 -38.48 44.97
C ARG A 340 -9.68 -39.06 43.91
N LEU A 341 -9.21 -40.14 43.31
CA LEU A 341 -9.97 -41.22 42.68
C LEU A 341 -11.09 -41.75 43.61
N LEU A 342 -12.25 -42.01 43.01
CA LEU A 342 -13.07 -43.20 43.22
C LEU A 342 -13.63 -43.64 41.88
#